data_AF-X1UP81-F1
#
_entry.id   AF-X1UP81-F1
#
_cell.length_a   1.000
_cell.length_b   1.000
_cell.length_c   1.000
_cell.angle_alpha   90.00
_cell.angle_beta   90.00
_cell.angle_gamma   90.00
#
_symmetry.space_group_name_H-M   'P 1'
#
loop_
_entity.id
_entity.type
_entity.pdbx_description
1 polymer ?
#
loop_
_entity_poly.entity_id
_entity_poly.type
_entity_poly.pdbx_seq_one_letter_code
_entity_poly.pdbx_strand_id
1 'polypeptide(L)'
;VSAYYSSQLFQGKNDPRVLKAKDEIQWIFLNPPWVNAFIINKGPNNVLIGLNQRDNLFVMEPGGTRTVTRTGAEERIHAIFYYCNPHETAILDVTGTY
;
A
#
# COMPACT_ATOMS: atom_id res chain seq x y z
N VAL A 1 19.15 -25.37 9.74
CA VAL A 1 18.77 -24.67 8.49
C VAL A 1 17.55 -23.82 8.80
N SER A 2 17.45 -22.65 8.15
CA SER A 2 16.31 -21.72 8.13
C SER A 2 16.28 -20.61 9.18
N ALA A 3 16.77 -19.44 8.79
CA ALA A 3 15.91 -18.25 8.68
C ALA A 3 16.51 -17.33 7.60
N TYR A 4 15.64 -16.98 6.67
CA TYR A 4 15.88 -16.34 5.39
C TYR A 4 16.43 -14.92 5.53
N TYR A 5 17.37 -14.57 4.65
CA TYR A 5 17.64 -13.25 4.09
C TYR A 5 16.98 -12.05 4.80
N SER A 6 17.70 -11.43 5.74
CA SER A 6 17.56 -9.99 5.95
C SER A 6 18.27 -9.31 4.78
N SER A 7 17.51 -8.88 3.79
CA SER A 7 17.98 -7.99 2.72
C SER A 7 18.38 -6.64 3.32
N GLN A 8 19.56 -6.63 3.95
CA GLN A 8 20.24 -5.43 4.37
C GLN A 8 20.78 -4.77 3.10
N LEU A 9 20.03 -3.81 2.59
CA LEU A 9 20.47 -2.56 1.95
C LEU A 9 19.25 -1.85 1.34
N PHE A 10 18.57 -1.01 2.13
CA PHE A 10 17.74 0.08 1.61
C PHE A 10 17.90 1.29 2.51
N GLN A 11 18.58 2.34 2.01
CA GLN A 11 18.78 3.63 2.69
C GLN A 11 17.71 4.65 2.22
N GLY A 12 16.45 4.25 2.15
CA GLY A 12 15.32 5.16 1.86
C GLY A 12 14.68 5.65 3.15
N LYS A 13 14.14 6.88 3.17
CA LYS A 13 13.40 7.37 4.34
C LYS A 13 11.99 6.76 4.35
N ASN A 14 11.59 6.21 5.48
CA ASN A 14 10.25 5.65 5.65
C ASN A 14 9.20 6.77 5.81
N ASP A 15 8.04 6.60 5.18
CA ASP A 15 6.85 7.45 5.26
C ASP A 15 5.64 6.58 5.66
N PRO A 16 5.39 6.40 6.98
CA PRO A 16 4.23 5.65 7.45
C PRO A 16 2.95 6.48 7.33
N ARG A 17 1.88 5.87 6.84
CA ARG A 17 0.55 6.45 6.71
C ARG A 17 -0.51 5.47 7.19
N VAL A 18 -1.56 5.99 7.80
CA VAL A 18 -2.75 5.23 8.19
C VAL A 18 -3.90 5.71 7.31
N LEU A 19 -4.52 4.79 6.57
CA LEU A 19 -5.62 5.08 5.66
C LEU A 19 -6.89 4.43 6.19
N LYS A 20 -7.96 5.21 6.29
CA LYS A 20 -9.29 4.69 6.62
C LYS A 20 -10.09 4.53 5.33
N ALA A 21 -10.23 3.30 4.88
CA ALA A 21 -11.02 2.94 3.71
C ALA A 21 -12.51 2.86 4.05
N LYS A 22 -13.34 3.36 3.15
CA LYS A 22 -14.81 3.33 3.18
C LYS A 22 -15.34 2.81 1.84
N ASP A 23 -16.65 2.78 1.70
CA ASP A 23 -17.39 2.38 0.49
C ASP A 23 -17.33 3.38 -0.69
N GLU A 24 -16.43 4.36 -0.63
CA GLU A 24 -16.18 5.33 -1.69
C GLU A 24 -14.71 5.33 -2.07
N ILE A 25 -14.41 5.61 -3.35
CA ILE A 25 -13.03 5.70 -3.83
C ILE A 25 -12.34 6.92 -3.21
N GLN A 26 -11.32 6.64 -2.40
CA GLN A 26 -10.46 7.62 -1.77
C GLN A 26 -9.06 7.54 -2.38
N TRP A 27 -8.31 8.64 -2.35
CA TRP A 27 -6.95 8.65 -2.84
C TRP A 27 -6.04 9.61 -2.09
N ILE A 28 -4.74 9.33 -2.14
CA ILE A 28 -3.68 10.22 -1.70
C ILE A 28 -2.65 10.39 -2.80
N PHE A 29 -2.15 11.62 -2.96
CA PHE A 29 -0.96 11.90 -3.77
C PHE A 29 0.30 11.90 -2.89
N LEU A 30 1.40 11.42 -3.46
CA LEU A 30 2.68 11.24 -2.78
C LEU A 30 3.70 12.22 -3.35
N ASN A 31 4.25 13.05 -2.47
CA ASN A 31 5.35 13.95 -2.79
C ASN A 31 6.33 13.99 -1.60
N PRO A 32 7.56 13.47 -1.72
CA PRO A 32 8.10 12.80 -2.90
C PRO A 32 7.39 11.47 -3.20
N PRO A 33 7.41 10.99 -4.46
CA PRO A 33 6.83 9.70 -4.82
C PRO A 33 7.64 8.55 -4.21
N TRP A 34 6.95 7.49 -3.81
CA TRP A 34 7.55 6.33 -3.17
C TRP A 34 8.10 5.34 -4.20
N VAL A 35 9.21 4.68 -3.86
CA VAL A 35 9.79 3.57 -4.61
C VAL A 35 9.17 2.23 -4.18
N ASN A 36 8.91 2.07 -2.88
CA ASN A 36 8.28 0.86 -2.34
C ASN A 36 7.10 1.23 -1.43
N ALA A 37 6.14 0.31 -1.33
CA ALA A 37 5.05 0.39 -0.37
C ALA A 37 4.86 -0.97 0.30
N PHE A 38 4.82 -0.98 1.64
CA PHE A 38 4.38 -2.11 2.44
C PHE A 38 3.01 -1.79 3.03
N ILE A 39 2.03 -2.66 2.80
CA ILE A 39 0.62 -2.43 3.14
C ILE A 39 0.16 -3.57 4.05
N ILE A 40 -0.51 -3.22 5.15
CA ILE A 40 -1.20 -4.15 6.05
C ILE A 40 -2.66 -3.73 6.12
N ASN A 41 -3.58 -4.66 5.87
CA ASN A 41 -4.99 -4.44 6.21
C ASN A 41 -5.25 -4.89 7.65
N LYS A 42 -5.45 -3.94 8.55
CA LYS A 42 -5.78 -4.18 9.97
C LYS A 42 -7.29 -4.14 10.24
N GLY A 43 -8.10 -3.90 9.22
CA GLY A 43 -9.55 -3.84 9.32
C GLY A 43 -10.22 -5.22 9.15
N PRO A 44 -11.52 -5.29 9.44
CA PRO A 44 -12.30 -6.53 9.34
C PRO A 44 -12.78 -6.85 7.92
N ASN A 45 -12.65 -5.92 6.96
CA ASN A 45 -13.19 -6.06 5.60
C ASN A 45 -12.10 -5.99 4.53
N ASN A 46 -12.42 -6.46 3.33
CA ASN A 46 -11.56 -6.35 2.16
C ASN A 46 -11.33 -4.88 1.77
N VAL A 47 -10.14 -4.58 1.27
CA VAL A 47 -9.83 -3.27 0.66
C VAL A 47 -9.31 -3.49 -0.76
N LEU A 48 -9.92 -2.82 -1.74
CA LEU A 48 -9.38 -2.72 -3.08
C LEU A 48 -8.40 -1.56 -3.13
N ILE A 49 -7.19 -1.81 -3.64
CA ILE A 49 -6.11 -0.82 -3.70
C ILE A 49 -5.55 -0.75 -5.12
N GLY A 50 -5.40 0.47 -5.64
CA GLY A 50 -4.73 0.78 -6.89
C GLY A 50 -3.52 1.68 -6.64
N LEU A 51 -2.42 1.44 -7.36
CA LEU A 51 -1.21 2.27 -7.30
C LEU A 51 -1.03 2.96 -8.65
N ASN A 52 -0.99 4.29 -8.64
CA ASN A 52 -1.00 5.20 -9.80
C ASN A 52 -2.23 5.10 -10.73
N GLN A 53 -2.94 3.98 -10.72
CA GLN A 53 -4.10 3.72 -11.57
C GLN A 53 -5.30 3.35 -10.70
N ARG A 54 -6.46 3.95 -11.00
CA ARG A 54 -7.72 3.70 -10.30
C ARG A 54 -8.34 2.35 -10.66
N ASP A 55 -8.14 1.90 -11.89
CA ASP A 55 -8.86 0.73 -12.44
C ASP A 55 -8.04 -0.57 -12.37
N ASN A 56 -6.75 -0.47 -12.05
CA ASN A 56 -5.87 -1.63 -11.85
C ASN A 56 -5.72 -1.91 -10.35
N LEU A 57 -6.68 -2.65 -9.83
CA LEU A 57 -6.87 -2.86 -8.40
C LEU A 57 -6.42 -4.26 -7.99
N PHE A 58 -5.88 -4.36 -6.78
CA PHE A 58 -5.73 -5.62 -6.07
C PHE A 58 -6.49 -5.61 -4.76
N VAL A 59 -6.92 -6.79 -4.32
CA VAL A 59 -7.63 -6.97 -3.05
C VAL A 59 -6.63 -7.22 -1.92
N MET A 60 -6.84 -6.53 -0.80
CA MET A 60 -6.22 -6.79 0.49
C MET A 60 -7.26 -7.38 1.44
N GLU A 61 -7.15 -8.68 1.73
CA GLU A 61 -8.01 -9.36 2.69
C GLU A 61 -7.74 -8.88 4.13
N PRO A 62 -8.69 -9.07 5.08
CA PRO A 62 -8.49 -8.79 6.50
C PRO A 62 -7.23 -9.49 7.05
N GLY A 63 -6.34 -8.73 7.70
CA GLY A 63 -5.05 -9.22 8.20
C GLY A 63 -3.99 -9.45 7.11
N GLY A 64 -4.36 -9.26 5.83
CA GLY A 64 -3.47 -9.43 4.70
C GLY A 64 -2.33 -8.42 4.69
N THR A 65 -1.17 -8.86 4.18
CA THR A 65 -0.01 -8.00 3.96
C THR A 65 0.44 -8.06 2.51
N ARG A 66 0.95 -6.95 1.98
CA ARG A 66 1.49 -6.90 0.62
C ARG A 66 2.63 -5.91 0.52
N THR A 67 3.68 -6.32 -0.17
CA THR A 67 4.79 -5.45 -0.56
C THR A 67 4.72 -5.18 -2.05
N VAL A 68 4.82 -3.91 -2.43
CA VAL A 68 4.99 -3.50 -3.83
C VAL A 68 6.32 -2.77 -3.94
N THR A 69 7.15 -3.20 -4.90
CA THR A 69 8.44 -2.59 -5.20
C THR A 69 8.47 -2.08 -6.63
N ARG A 70 9.02 -0.88 -6.82
CA ARG A 70 9.34 -0.28 -8.12
C ARG A 70 10.84 0.00 -8.25
N THR A 71 11.67 -0.76 -7.54
CA THR A 71 13.13 -0.63 -7.62
C THR A 71 13.60 -0.90 -9.05
N GLY A 72 14.32 0.07 -9.64
CA GLY A 72 14.80 -0.03 -11.02
C GLY A 72 13.74 0.23 -12.10
N ALA A 73 12.49 0.49 -11.71
CA ALA A 73 11.46 0.95 -12.65
C ALA A 73 11.57 2.48 -12.85
N GLU A 74 11.24 2.94 -14.06
CA GLU A 74 11.16 4.37 -14.38
C GLU A 74 10.02 5.06 -13.61
N GLU A 75 8.89 4.37 -13.46
CA GLU A 75 7.71 4.87 -12.78
C GLU A 75 7.73 4.53 -11.27
N ARG A 76 7.65 5.58 -10.43
CA ARG A 76 7.49 5.49 -8.97
C ARG A 76 6.01 5.48 -8.57
N ILE A 77 5.69 5.29 -7.31
CA ILE A 77 4.34 5.37 -6.76
C ILE A 77 4.03 6.83 -6.43
N HIS A 78 3.16 7.45 -7.22
CA HIS A 78 2.72 8.85 -7.10
C HIS A 78 1.34 8.97 -6.46
N ALA A 79 0.50 7.94 -6.56
CA ALA A 79 -0.83 7.95 -5.98
C ALA A 79 -1.24 6.57 -5.47
N ILE A 80 -2.04 6.56 -4.40
CA ILE A 80 -2.69 5.36 -3.88
C ILE A 80 -4.18 5.61 -3.89
N PHE A 81 -4.93 4.76 -4.59
CA PHE A 81 -6.38 4.71 -4.60
C PHE A 81 -6.83 3.55 -3.72
N TYR A 82 -7.86 3.73 -2.90
CA TYR A 82 -8.33 2.69 -2.00
C TYR A 82 -9.81 2.85 -1.63
N TYR A 83 -10.51 1.73 -1.48
CA TYR A 83 -11.91 1.66 -1.03
C TYR A 83 -12.31 0.24 -0.60
N CYS A 84 -13.43 0.13 0.12
CA CYS A 84 -14.09 -1.12 0.50
C CYS A 84 -15.38 -1.33 -0.31
N ASN A 85 -16.02 -2.49 -0.19
CA ASN A 85 -17.34 -2.69 -0.78
C ASN A 85 -18.41 -1.82 -0.07
N PRO A 86 -19.63 -1.69 -0.64
CA PRO A 86 -20.71 -0.92 -0.02
C PRO A 86 -20.92 -1.26 1.46
N HIS A 87 -21.02 -0.21 2.30
CA HIS A 87 -21.21 -0.30 3.75
C HIS A 87 -20.05 -0.92 4.56
N GLU A 88 -18.92 -1.26 3.92
CA GLU A 88 -17.74 -1.79 4.60
C GLU A 88 -16.73 -0.68 4.94
N THR A 89 -15.93 -0.94 5.97
CA THR A 89 -14.79 -0.08 6.32
C THR A 89 -13.59 -0.90 6.77
N ALA A 90 -12.39 -0.36 6.58
CA ALA A 90 -11.16 -0.97 7.05
C ALA A 90 -10.09 0.09 7.34
N ILE A 91 -9.07 -0.32 8.10
CA ILE A 91 -7.88 0.49 8.39
C ILE A 91 -6.69 -0.17 7.71
N LEU A 92 -5.98 0.60 6.89
CA LEU A 92 -4.72 0.20 6.30
C LEU A 92 -3.57 0.92 7.00
N ASP A 93 -2.54 0.16 7.36
CA ASP A 93 -1.23 0.71 7.68
C ASP A 93 -0.35 0.58 6.44
N VAL A 94 0.14 1.69 5.92
CA VAL A 94 0.94 1.74 4.69
C VAL A 94 2.26 2.44 4.97
N THR A 95 3.37 1.78 4.72
CA THR A 95 4.71 2.36 4.85
C THR A 95 5.35 2.47 3.49
N GLY A 96 5.55 3.72 3.05
CA GLY A 96 6.31 4.04 1.86
C GLY A 96 7.80 4.19 2.12
N THR A 97 8.63 3.99 1.08
CA THR A 97 10.04 4.39 1.09
C THR A 97 10.37 5.19 -0.17
N TYR A 98 11.18 6.24 -0.05
CA TYR A 98 11.63 7.08 -1.17
C TYR A 98 13.13 7.36 -1.14
#